data_AF-H1ZZW4-F1
#
_entry.id   AF-H1ZZW4-F1
#
_cell.length_a   1.000
_cell.length_b   1.000
_cell.length_c   1.000
_cell.angle_alpha   90.00
_cell.angle_beta   90.00
_cell.angle_gamma   90.00
#
_symmetry.space_group_name_H-M   'P 1'
#
loop_
_entity.id
_entity.type
_entity.pdbx_description
1 polymer ?
#
loop_
_entity_poly.entity_id
_entity_poly.type
_entity_poly.pdbx_seq_one_letter_code
_entity_poly.pdbx_strand_id
1 'polypeptide(L)' 'GPNLFINNLNKTDNGTYRCEASNIVGKAHSDYMLYVYDSRAGEEGSIRAVDHAVIGGVVAVVVFAMLC' A
#
# COMPACT_ATOMS: atom_id res chain seq x y z
N GLY A 1 -19.62 -17.91 14.01
CA GLY A 1 -20.29 -16.92 13.16
C GLY A 1 -19.66 -16.95 11.77
N PRO A 2 -20.36 -16.48 10.71
CA PRO A 2 -19.87 -16.53 9.33
C PRO A 2 -18.82 -15.45 8.98
N ASN A 3 -18.54 -14.52 9.90
CA ASN A 3 -17.70 -13.35 9.64
C ASN A 3 -16.40 -13.40 10.45
N LEU A 4 -15.28 -13.06 9.81
CA LEU A 4 -13.98 -12.86 10.44
C LEU A 4 -13.76 -11.36 10.65
N PHE A 5 -13.42 -10.97 11.88
CA PHE A 5 -13.14 -9.57 12.24
C PHE A 5 -11.78 -9.47 12.92
N ILE A 6 -10.90 -8.62 12.37
CA ILE A 6 -9.54 -8.39 12.85
C ILE A 6 -9.43 -6.91 13.20
N ASN A 7 -9.28 -6.60 14.49
CA ASN A 7 -9.30 -5.22 14.98
C ASN A 7 -8.04 -4.42 14.63
N ASN A 8 -6.89 -4.90 15.10
CA ASN A 8 -5.62 -4.19 15.00
C ASN A 8 -4.75 -4.87 13.94
N LEU A 9 -5.10 -4.64 12.66
CA LEU A 9 -4.43 -5.24 11.51
C LEU A 9 -2.93 -4.97 11.57
N ASN A 10 -2.16 -6.04 11.51
CA ASN A 10 -0.71 -6.00 11.46
C ASN A 10 -0.20 -6.59 10.14
N LYS A 11 1.01 -6.21 9.74
CA LYS A 11 1.67 -6.75 8.55
C LYS A 11 1.89 -8.26 8.64
N THR A 12 1.97 -8.80 9.86
CA THR A 12 2.01 -10.26 10.12
C THR A 12 0.70 -10.97 9.81
N ASP A 13 -0.42 -10.25 9.73
CA ASP A 13 -1.73 -10.81 9.38
C ASP A 13 -1.89 -10.97 7.86
N ASN A 14 -0.88 -10.56 7.08
CA ASN A 14 -0.89 -10.78 5.64
C ASN A 14 -0.85 -12.29 5.33
N GLY A 15 -1.80 -12.76 4.53
CA GLY A 15 -1.90 -14.18 4.23
C GLY A 15 -3.21 -14.57 3.54
N THR A 16 -3.37 -15.87 3.36
CA THR A 16 -4.60 -16.45 2.80
C THR A 16 -5.47 -16.98 3.93
N TYR A 17 -6.66 -16.42 4.06
CA TYR A 17 -7.67 -16.82 5.03
C TYR A 17 -8.69 -17.73 4.36
N ARG A 18 -8.96 -18.88 4.98
CA ARG A 18 -9.92 -19.85 4.46
C ARG A 18 -11.13 -19.94 5.38
N CYS A 19 -12.32 -19.72 4.84
CA CYS A 19 -13.55 -20.12 5.52
C CYS A 19 -13.90 -21.55 5.15
N GLU A 20 -14.41 -22.31 6.12
CA GLU A 20 -14.88 -23.69 5.94
C GLU A 20 -16.30 -23.80 6.48
N ALA A 21 -17.20 -24.33 5.66
CA ALA A 21 -18.56 -24.69 6.04
C ALA A 21 -18.75 -26.20 5.89
N SER A 22 -19.30 -26.86 6.90
CA SER A 22 -19.51 -28.31 6.91
C SER A 22 -20.96 -28.64 7.27
N ASN A 23 -21.55 -29.59 6.57
CA ASN A 23 -22.83 -30.21 6.90
C ASN A 23 -22.72 -31.74 6.76
N ILE A 24 -23.81 -32.48 7.05
CA ILE A 24 -23.87 -33.95 6.98
C ILE A 24 -23.56 -34.52 5.58
N VAL A 25 -23.76 -33.72 4.54
CA VAL A 25 -23.53 -34.11 3.14
C VAL A 25 -22.09 -33.85 2.71
N GLY A 26 -21.38 -32.89 3.33
CA GLY A 26 -20.03 -32.54 2.90
C GLY A 26 -19.51 -31.21 3.44
N LYS A 27 -18.36 -30.81 2.90
CA LYS A 27 -17.62 -29.59 3.26
C LYS A 27 -17.42 -28.68 2.05
N ALA A 28 -17.46 -27.38 2.28
CA ALA A 28 -17.17 -26.34 1.31
C ALA A 28 -16.15 -25.35 1.91
N HIS A 29 -15.27 -24.82 1.07
CA HIS A 29 -14.24 -23.87 1.47
C HIS A 29 -14.19 -22.67 0.52
N SER A 30 -13.82 -21.50 1.04
CA SER A 30 -13.49 -20.33 0.23
C SER A 30 -12.25 -19.63 0.80
N ASP A 31 -11.30 -19.31 -0.07
CA ASP A 31 -10.06 -18.64 0.27
C ASP A 31 -10.12 -17.14 -0.04
N TYR A 32 -9.50 -16.31 0.79
CA TYR A 32 -9.39 -14.87 0.64
C TYR A 32 -7.96 -14.40 0.98
N MET A 33 -7.32 -13.66 0.08
CA MET A 33 -5.99 -13.10 0.31
C MET A 33 -6.11 -11.70 0.92
N LEU A 34 -5.59 -11.54 2.14
CA LEU A 34 -5.55 -10.27 2.84
C LEU A 34 -4.15 -9.66 2.73
N TYR A 35 -4.07 -8.45 2.18
CA TYR A 35 -2.84 -7.67 2.13
C TYR A 35 -2.92 -6.49 3.09
N VAL A 36 -1.92 -6.37 3.97
CA VAL A 36 -1.80 -5.24 4.90
C VAL A 36 -0.60 -4.40 4.51
N TYR A 37 -0.85 -3.12 4.19
CA TYR A 37 0.17 -2.14 3.83
C TYR A 37 0.45 -1.21 5.00
N ASP A 38 1.67 -0.68 5.04
CA ASP A 38 2.02 0.38 6.00
C ASP A 38 1.61 1.72 5.39
N SER A 39 0.82 2.51 6.12
CA SER A 39 0.38 3.85 5.71
C SER A 39 1.55 4.79 5.40
N ARG A 40 2.73 4.55 5.99
CA ARG A 40 3.95 5.37 5.78
C ARG A 40 4.58 5.18 4.40
N ALA A 41 4.21 4.13 3.66
CA ALA A 41 4.71 3.91 2.30
C ALA A 41 4.20 4.95 1.29
N GLY A 42 3.16 5.72 1.62
CA GLY A 42 2.64 6.81 0.78
C GLY A 42 3.38 8.15 0.93
N GLU A 43 4.12 8.36 2.01
CA GLU A 43 4.77 9.64 2.29
C GLU A 43 6.20 9.74 1.73
N GLU A 44 6.92 8.61 1.63
CA GLU A 44 8.28 8.58 1.05
C GLU A 44 8.34 8.94 -0.44
N GLY A 45 7.23 8.79 -1.18
CA GLY A 45 7.16 9.14 -2.61
C GLY A 45 6.93 10.63 -2.87
N SER A 46 6.30 11.34 -1.92
CA SER A 46 5.93 12.75 -2.11
C SER A 46 7.13 13.69 -1.91
N ILE A 47 7.96 13.42 -0.90
CA ILE A 47 9.12 14.29 -0.59
C ILE A 47 10.17 14.23 -1.70
N ARG A 48 10.48 13.03 -2.23
CA ARG A 48 11.49 12.87 -3.29
C ARG A 48 11.08 13.52 -4.62
N ALA A 49 9.77 13.67 -4.87
CA ALA A 49 9.27 14.31 -6.08
C ALA A 49 9.43 15.84 -6.02
N VAL A 50 9.31 16.44 -4.84
CA VAL A 50 9.47 17.90 -4.65
C VAL A 50 10.92 18.33 -4.87
N ASP A 51 11.89 17.53 -4.38
CA ASP A 51 13.32 17.86 -4.51
C ASP A 51 13.75 18.01 -5.97
N HIS A 52 13.31 17.10 -6.86
CA HIS A 52 13.74 17.13 -8.26
C HIS A 52 13.16 18.32 -9.04
N ALA A 53 11.92 18.73 -8.73
CA ALA A 53 11.29 19.89 -9.36
C ALA A 53 11.94 21.22 -8.94
N VAL A 54 12.30 21.36 -7.67
CA VAL A 54 12.96 22.58 -7.15
C VAL A 54 14.38 22.71 -7.71
N ILE A 55 15.15 21.62 -7.71
CA ILE A 55 16.52 21.62 -8.27
C ILE A 55 16.48 21.98 -9.77
N GLY A 56 15.56 21.40 -10.55
CA GLY A 56 15.41 21.71 -11.97
C GLY A 56 15.05 23.18 -12.23
N GLY A 57 14.18 23.77 -11.41
CA GLY A 57 13.78 25.17 -11.53
C GLY A 57 14.92 26.16 -11.30
N VAL A 58 15.71 25.97 -10.23
CA VAL A 58 16.85 26.86 -9.92
C VAL A 58 17.89 26.80 -11.03
N VAL A 59 18.23 25.60 -11.51
CA VAL A 59 19.19 25.42 -12.60
C VAL A 59 18.71 26.12 -13.88
N ALA A 60 17.42 26.03 -14.22
CA ALA A 60 16.86 26.66 -15.40
C ALA A 60 16.87 28.21 -15.33
N VAL A 61 16.61 28.80 -14.16
CA VAL A 61 16.66 30.26 -13.98
C VAL A 61 18.08 30.78 -14.12
N VAL A 62 19.04 30.11 -13.47
CA VAL A 62 20.46 30.45 -13.60
C VAL A 62 20.86 30.32 -15.07
N VAL A 63 20.53 29.16 -15.68
CA VAL A 63 20.38 28.84 -17.12
C VAL A 63 20.11 30.00 -18.09
N PHE A 64 19.02 30.67 -17.79
CA PHE A 64 18.48 31.69 -18.66
C PHE A 64 19.21 33.02 -18.44
N ALA A 65 19.54 33.34 -17.19
CA ALA A 65 20.17 34.60 -16.83
C ALA A 65 21.61 34.76 -17.33
N MET A 66 22.38 33.67 -17.51
CA MET A 66 23.73 33.78 -18.08
C MET A 66 23.78 33.68 -19.61
N LEU A 67 22.70 33.23 -20.25
CA LEU A 67 22.60 33.09 -21.70
C LEU A 67 21.92 34.29 -22.38
N CYS A 68 21.23 35.12 -21.61
CA CYS A 68 20.74 36.45 -22.00
C CYS A 68 21.80 37.53 -21.76
#